data_AF-F0S2C1-F1
#
_entry.id   AF-F0S2C1-F1
#
_cell.length_a   1.000
_cell.length_b   1.000
_cell.length_c   1.000
_cell.angle_alpha   90.00
_cell.angle_beta   90.00
_cell.angle_gamma   90.00
#
_symmetry.space_group_name_H-M   'P 1'
#
loop_
_entity.id
_entity.type
_entity.pdbx_description
1 polymer ?
#
loop_
_entity_poly.entity_id
_entity_poly.type
_entity_poly.pdbx_seq_one_letter_code
_entity_poly.pdbx_strand_id
1 'polypeptide(L)'
;MSEKRILTFASVECFTHCEIGMTIHKRSAPYVKNRWNIAVVFSSFLPSINIAKKLFNVNLPSPNKEINGIKIYNEEGDTEVSLVLSKHIKALLNVDITIASSAGEGRGAVVVRFKNKCFLVRSLFSIPSFEKATEKDIKRRKYSAKKRTIRLIESLIFNNPLPTFVEEIDG
;
A
#
# COMPACT_ATOMS: atom_id res chain seq x y z
N MET A 1 -22.23 -23.67 10.34
CA MET A 1 -21.21 -23.09 9.45
C MET A 1 -20.12 -22.52 10.34
N SER A 2 -18.87 -23.02 10.27
CA SER A 2 -17.77 -22.39 11.02
C SER A 2 -17.66 -20.94 10.57
N GLU A 3 -17.75 -19.98 11.50
CA GLU A 3 -17.51 -18.58 11.17
C GLU A 3 -16.13 -18.48 10.52
N LYS A 4 -16.08 -18.05 9.25
CA LYS A 4 -14.81 -17.74 8.62
C LYS A 4 -14.16 -16.66 9.48
N ARG A 5 -12.91 -16.89 9.90
CA ARG A 5 -12.09 -15.91 10.63
C ARG A 5 -12.09 -14.58 9.87
N ILE A 6 -12.43 -13.49 10.56
CA ILE A 6 -12.32 -12.13 10.03
C ILE A 6 -10.85 -11.74 10.03
N LEU A 7 -10.32 -11.32 8.88
CA LEU A 7 -8.95 -10.82 8.77
C LEU A 7 -8.91 -9.34 9.10
N THR A 8 -7.96 -8.92 9.92
CA THR A 8 -7.74 -7.50 10.25
C THR A 8 -6.80 -6.85 9.22
N PHE A 9 -7.09 -5.60 8.86
CA PHE A 9 -6.37 -4.86 7.82
C PHE A 9 -5.99 -3.46 8.28
N ALA A 10 -4.75 -3.04 7.98
CA ALA A 10 -4.30 -1.67 8.11
C ALA A 10 -3.55 -1.17 6.86
N SER A 11 -3.63 0.13 6.56
CA SER A 11 -2.78 0.75 5.53
C SER A 11 -2.19 2.11 5.92
N VAL A 12 -0.98 2.35 5.41
CA VAL A 12 -0.33 3.67 5.35
C VAL A 12 0.00 3.97 3.90
N GLU A 13 -0.75 4.87 3.29
CA GLU A 13 -0.70 5.12 1.86
C GLU A 13 -0.12 6.51 1.56
N CYS A 14 0.66 6.62 0.49
CA CYS A 14 1.07 7.90 -0.07
C CYS A 14 0.37 8.09 -1.42
N PHE A 15 1.01 7.76 -2.53
CA PHE A 15 0.49 8.05 -3.88
C PHE A 15 -0.87 7.39 -4.22
N THR A 16 -1.32 6.42 -3.43
CA THR A 16 -2.63 5.79 -3.58
C THR A 16 -3.76 6.50 -2.82
N HIS A 17 -3.47 7.54 -2.03
CA HIS A 17 -4.43 8.43 -1.35
C HIS A 17 -5.50 7.66 -0.54
N CYS A 18 -5.09 6.64 0.23
CA CYS A 18 -5.99 5.75 0.98
C CYS A 18 -6.99 4.97 0.12
N GLU A 19 -6.93 5.04 -1.20
CA GLU A 19 -7.95 4.44 -2.04
C GLU A 19 -7.93 2.91 -1.97
N ILE A 20 -6.79 2.29 -1.62
CA ILE A 20 -6.72 0.84 -1.43
C ILE A 20 -7.49 0.46 -0.16
N GLY A 21 -7.12 1.03 1.00
CA GLY A 21 -7.80 0.77 2.27
C GLY A 21 -9.30 1.08 2.21
N MET A 22 -9.68 2.20 1.61
CA MET A 22 -11.09 2.58 1.44
C MET A 22 -11.85 1.64 0.49
N THR A 23 -11.19 1.12 -0.56
CA THR A 23 -11.83 0.12 -1.45
C THR A 23 -12.05 -1.20 -0.70
N ILE A 24 -11.09 -1.65 0.11
CA ILE A 24 -11.21 -2.86 0.91
C ILE A 24 -12.32 -2.71 1.96
N HIS A 25 -12.38 -1.57 2.65
CA HIS A 25 -13.45 -1.28 3.60
C HIS A 25 -14.82 -1.38 2.93
N LYS A 26 -15.00 -0.69 1.79
CA LYS A 26 -16.25 -0.74 1.02
C LYS A 26 -16.61 -2.16 0.59
N ARG A 27 -15.64 -2.97 0.12
CA ARG A 27 -15.85 -4.38 -0.27
C ARG A 27 -16.18 -5.30 0.91
N SER A 28 -15.85 -4.89 2.13
CA SER A 28 -16.07 -5.69 3.34
C SER A 28 -17.30 -5.25 4.14
N ALA A 29 -17.96 -4.17 3.70
CA ALA A 29 -19.12 -3.62 4.39
C ALA A 29 -20.29 -4.64 4.47
N PRO A 30 -21.06 -4.64 5.57
CA PRO A 30 -22.10 -5.66 5.82
C PRO A 30 -23.20 -5.68 4.75
N TYR A 31 -23.46 -4.54 4.10
CA TYR A 31 -24.46 -4.37 3.05
C TYR A 31 -23.98 -4.75 1.64
N VAL A 32 -22.73 -5.18 1.46
CA VAL A 32 -22.21 -5.65 0.17
C VAL A 32 -22.47 -7.15 0.00
N LYS A 33 -23.09 -7.53 -1.12
CA LYS A 33 -23.24 -8.95 -1.50
C LYS A 33 -21.85 -9.54 -1.78
N ASN A 34 -21.61 -10.77 -1.29
CA ASN A 34 -20.31 -11.44 -1.38
C ASN A 34 -19.16 -10.60 -0.79
N ARG A 35 -19.43 -9.92 0.33
CA ARG A 35 -18.44 -9.09 1.03
C ARG A 35 -17.18 -9.87 1.36
N TRP A 36 -16.07 -9.16 1.36
CA TRP A 36 -14.80 -9.67 1.88
C TRP A 36 -14.87 -9.79 3.39
N ASN A 37 -14.27 -10.84 3.95
CA ASN A 37 -14.25 -11.06 5.39
C ASN A 37 -13.05 -10.35 6.04
N ILE A 38 -12.98 -9.03 5.85
CA ILE A 38 -11.88 -8.18 6.29
C ILE A 38 -12.41 -7.02 7.13
N ALA A 39 -11.85 -6.83 8.33
CA ALA A 39 -12.07 -5.64 9.14
C ALA A 39 -10.93 -4.64 8.90
N VAL A 40 -11.25 -3.51 8.26
CA VAL A 40 -10.29 -2.39 8.13
C VAL A 40 -10.27 -1.62 9.44
N VAL A 41 -9.16 -1.71 10.17
CA VAL A 41 -8.99 -1.05 11.48
C VAL A 41 -8.26 0.29 11.36
N PHE A 42 -7.47 0.47 10.30
CA PHE A 42 -6.69 1.68 10.09
C PHE A 42 -6.42 1.92 8.60
N SER A 43 -6.52 3.18 8.16
CA SER A 43 -6.15 3.60 6.81
C SER A 43 -5.74 5.07 6.88
N SER A 44 -4.53 5.40 6.45
CA SER A 44 -4.00 6.75 6.59
C SER A 44 -3.23 7.22 5.36
N PHE A 45 -3.24 8.53 5.15
CA PHE A 45 -2.48 9.19 4.11
C PHE A 45 -1.25 9.85 4.74
N LEU A 46 -0.05 9.41 4.36
CA LEU A 46 1.21 9.83 4.97
C LEU A 46 2.22 10.33 3.93
N PRO A 47 2.07 11.56 3.40
CA PRO A 47 2.99 12.12 2.41
C PRO A 47 4.31 12.63 3.01
N SER A 48 4.30 13.04 4.29
CA SER A 48 5.43 13.73 4.92
C SER A 48 6.29 12.81 5.80
N ILE A 49 7.61 12.91 5.67
CA ILE A 49 8.59 12.20 6.50
C ILE A 49 8.55 12.65 7.97
N ASN A 50 8.34 13.95 8.21
CA ASN A 50 8.27 14.52 9.55
C ASN A 50 7.07 13.99 10.33
N ILE A 51 5.94 13.81 9.65
CA ILE A 51 4.74 13.22 10.25
C ILE A 51 4.93 11.73 10.51
N ALA A 52 5.66 11.00 9.66
CA ALA A 52 6.00 9.60 9.90
C ALA A 52 6.75 9.44 11.23
N LYS A 53 7.77 10.26 11.45
CA LYS A 53 8.53 10.26 12.71
C LYS A 53 7.68 10.68 13.92
N LYS A 54 6.87 11.73 13.80
CA LYS A 54 6.09 12.26 14.93
C LYS A 54 4.93 11.37 15.34
N LEU A 55 4.18 10.81 14.39
CA LEU A 55 2.98 10.02 14.69
C LEU A 55 3.26 8.54 14.90
N PHE A 56 4.22 7.99 14.16
CA PHE A 56 4.51 6.55 14.19
C PHE A 56 5.86 6.24 14.84
N ASN A 57 6.64 7.25 15.26
CA ASN A 57 8.00 7.03 15.77
C ASN A 57 8.86 6.17 14.82
N VAL A 58 8.65 6.34 13.51
CA VAL A 58 9.36 5.60 12.46
C VAL A 58 10.32 6.53 11.73
N ASN A 59 11.59 6.11 11.65
CA ASN A 59 12.59 6.81 10.85
C ASN A 59 12.56 6.22 9.44
N LEU A 60 12.21 7.05 8.46
CA LEU A 60 12.28 6.68 7.04
C LEU A 60 13.64 7.13 6.46
N PRO A 61 14.13 6.48 5.39
CA PRO A 61 15.29 7.00 4.67
C PRO A 61 15.04 8.42 4.16
N SER A 62 16.11 9.20 4.02
CA SER A 62 16.01 10.56 3.49
C SER A 62 15.52 10.54 2.04
N PRO A 63 14.54 11.39 1.67
CA PRO A 63 14.07 11.46 0.29
C PRO A 63 15.11 12.10 -0.62
N ASN A 64 15.08 11.73 -1.91
CA ASN A 64 15.89 12.40 -2.92
C ASN A 64 15.50 13.87 -3.06
N LYS A 65 14.19 14.16 -2.94
CA LYS A 65 13.63 15.52 -2.96
C LYS A 65 12.39 15.60 -2.08
N GLU A 66 12.05 16.82 -1.64
CA GLU A 66 10.77 17.12 -1.02
C GLU A 66 10.09 18.25 -1.80
N ILE A 67 8.86 18.03 -2.25
CA ILE A 67 8.09 19.01 -3.03
C ILE A 67 6.74 19.18 -2.34
N ASN A 68 6.43 20.39 -1.88
CA ASN A 68 5.18 20.70 -1.17
C ASN A 68 4.87 19.72 -0.01
N GLY A 69 5.90 19.34 0.76
CA GLY A 69 5.76 18.39 1.88
C GLY A 69 5.61 16.92 1.47
N ILE A 70 5.76 16.60 0.18
CA ILE A 70 5.72 15.24 -0.37
C ILE A 70 7.15 14.72 -0.49
N LYS A 71 7.43 13.59 0.16
CA LYS A 71 8.68 12.84 0.02
C LYS A 71 8.76 12.17 -1.36
N ILE A 72 9.84 12.43 -2.10
CA ILE A 72 10.10 11.87 -3.43
C ILE A 72 11.34 10.99 -3.36
N TYR A 73 11.17 9.72 -3.70
CA TYR A 73 12.24 8.72 -3.81
C TYR A 73 12.36 8.21 -5.25
N ASN A 74 13.45 7.52 -5.57
CA ASN A 74 13.47 6.59 -6.70
C ASN A 74 12.71 5.28 -6.35
N GLU A 75 12.60 4.37 -7.32
CA GLU A 75 11.80 3.15 -7.14
C GLU A 75 12.34 2.21 -6.04
N GLU A 76 13.65 2.18 -5.83
CA GLU A 76 14.28 1.42 -4.73
C GLU A 76 13.92 2.04 -3.37
N GLY A 77 14.09 3.36 -3.22
CA GLY A 77 13.71 4.07 -2.00
C GLY A 77 12.22 4.01 -1.70
N ASP A 78 11.36 4.04 -2.73
CA ASP A 78 9.91 3.82 -2.57
C ASP A 78 9.61 2.42 -2.01
N THR A 79 10.36 1.42 -2.47
CA THR A 79 10.24 0.04 -2.00
C THR A 79 10.69 -0.07 -0.54
N GLU A 80 11.85 0.50 -0.20
CA GLU A 80 12.40 0.52 1.16
C GLU A 80 11.44 1.21 2.15
N VAL A 81 10.96 2.41 1.81
CA VAL A 81 9.98 3.16 2.63
C VAL A 81 8.71 2.35 2.85
N SER A 82 8.20 1.70 1.80
CA SER A 82 6.99 0.87 1.90
C SER A 82 7.25 -0.39 2.75
N LEU A 83 8.43 -0.99 2.68
CA LEU A 83 8.82 -2.11 3.53
C LEU A 83 8.86 -1.71 5.01
N VAL A 84 9.51 -0.59 5.33
CA VAL A 84 9.62 -0.05 6.69
C VAL A 84 8.24 0.28 7.26
N LEU A 85 7.41 1.03 6.53
CA LEU A 85 6.08 1.44 6.98
C LEU A 85 5.14 0.24 7.18
N SER A 86 5.12 -0.71 6.23
CA SER A 86 4.26 -1.89 6.36
C SER A 86 4.67 -2.77 7.55
N LYS A 87 5.98 -2.94 7.78
CA LYS A 87 6.49 -3.68 8.95
C LYS A 87 6.12 -3.01 10.25
N HIS A 88 6.35 -1.70 10.32
CA HIS A 88 6.07 -0.90 11.51
C HIS A 88 4.60 -0.96 11.89
N ILE A 89 3.69 -0.73 10.94
CA ILE A 89 2.24 -0.75 11.19
C ILE A 89 1.75 -2.14 11.56
N LYS A 90 2.34 -3.20 10.97
CA LYS A 90 2.00 -4.57 11.34
C LYS A 90 2.33 -4.85 12.80
N ALA A 91 3.50 -4.41 13.25
CA ALA A 91 3.93 -4.55 14.63
C ALA A 91 3.07 -3.69 15.58
N LEU A 92 2.77 -2.45 15.20
CA LEU A 92 2.01 -1.50 16.01
C LEU A 92 0.56 -1.95 16.26
N LEU A 93 -0.11 -2.46 15.21
CA LEU A 93 -1.55 -2.77 15.26
C LEU A 93 -1.84 -4.28 15.35
N ASN A 94 -0.83 -5.13 15.24
CA ASN A 94 -0.94 -6.59 15.26
C ASN A 94 -2.04 -7.14 14.31
N VAL A 95 -2.04 -6.66 13.06
CA VAL A 95 -3.06 -7.04 12.07
C VAL A 95 -2.60 -8.15 11.13
N ASP A 96 -3.57 -8.84 10.52
CA ASP A 96 -3.34 -9.94 9.57
C ASP A 96 -2.72 -9.44 8.25
N ILE A 97 -3.20 -8.29 7.78
CA ILE A 97 -2.83 -7.69 6.49
C ILE A 97 -2.38 -6.24 6.70
N THR A 98 -1.21 -5.89 6.18
CA THR A 98 -0.79 -4.48 6.10
C THR A 98 -0.40 -4.07 4.70
N ILE A 99 -0.74 -2.84 4.35
CA ILE A 99 -0.29 -2.22 3.09
C ILE A 99 0.46 -0.93 3.40
N ALA A 100 1.59 -0.75 2.72
CA ALA A 100 2.19 0.57 2.62
C ALA A 100 2.48 0.94 1.17
N SER A 101 2.34 2.21 0.82
CA SER A 101 2.59 2.69 -0.54
C SER A 101 3.42 3.98 -0.57
N SER A 102 4.39 4.03 -1.49
CA SER A 102 5.19 5.20 -1.82
C SER A 102 5.42 5.29 -3.32
N ALA A 103 5.43 6.51 -3.86
CA ALA A 103 5.83 6.73 -5.25
C ALA A 103 6.39 8.14 -5.48
N GLY A 104 7.69 8.24 -5.74
CA GLY A 104 8.36 9.40 -6.29
C GLY A 104 8.59 9.24 -7.79
N GLU A 105 9.83 9.03 -8.20
CA GLU A 105 10.26 8.74 -9.58
C GLU A 105 10.27 7.22 -9.81
N GLY A 106 9.77 6.80 -10.97
CA GLY A 106 9.56 5.40 -11.32
C GLY A 106 8.09 4.95 -11.20
N ARG A 107 7.88 3.64 -11.06
CA ARG A 107 6.54 3.03 -11.01
C ARG A 107 5.89 3.13 -9.64
N GLY A 108 6.66 3.48 -8.61
CA GLY A 108 6.26 3.41 -7.21
C GLY A 108 6.11 1.98 -6.71
N ALA A 109 5.98 1.84 -5.41
CA ALA A 109 5.89 0.57 -4.71
C ALA A 109 4.64 0.53 -3.82
N VAL A 110 3.97 -0.62 -3.83
CA VAL A 110 2.97 -1.00 -2.84
C VAL A 110 3.44 -2.32 -2.23
N VAL A 111 3.77 -2.29 -0.95
CA VAL A 111 4.14 -3.49 -0.19
C VAL A 111 2.91 -4.01 0.53
N VAL A 112 2.60 -5.28 0.31
CA VAL A 112 1.50 -6.00 0.95
C VAL A 112 2.10 -7.09 1.83
N ARG A 113 1.86 -7.03 3.14
CA ARG A 113 2.17 -8.14 4.04
C ARG A 113 0.90 -8.90 4.34
N PHE A 114 0.94 -10.20 4.17
CA PHE A 114 -0.17 -11.10 4.46
C PHE A 114 0.35 -12.29 5.25
N LYS A 115 -0.08 -12.40 6.51
CA LYS A 115 0.51 -13.34 7.47
C LYS A 115 2.03 -13.10 7.58
N ASN A 116 2.84 -14.10 7.19
CA ASN A 116 4.31 -14.06 7.25
C ASN A 116 4.96 -13.78 5.88
N LYS A 117 4.17 -13.54 4.84
CA LYS A 117 4.67 -13.26 3.48
C LYS A 117 4.62 -11.77 3.18
N CYS A 118 5.57 -11.32 2.37
CA CYS A 118 5.68 -9.95 1.90
C CYS A 118 5.66 -9.94 0.37
N PHE A 119 4.85 -9.05 -0.20
CA PHE A 119 4.66 -8.96 -1.64
C PHE A 119 4.84 -7.53 -2.11
N LEU A 120 5.48 -7.38 -3.26
CA LEU A 120 5.67 -6.10 -3.92
C LEU A 120 4.79 -6.01 -5.16
N VAL A 121 4.05 -4.91 -5.24
CA VAL A 121 3.22 -4.53 -6.38
C VAL A 121 3.68 -3.18 -6.90
N ARG A 122 4.05 -3.14 -8.17
CA ARG A 122 4.38 -1.91 -8.88
C ARG A 122 3.26 -1.48 -9.82
N SER A 123 3.16 -0.17 -10.04
CA SER A 123 2.32 0.36 -11.11
C SER A 123 2.83 -0.06 -12.49
N LEU A 124 1.94 -0.04 -13.48
CA LEU A 124 2.34 -0.16 -14.90
C LEU A 124 2.96 1.13 -15.45
N PHE A 125 2.71 2.26 -14.81
CA PHE A 125 3.10 3.57 -15.34
C PHE A 125 4.25 4.13 -14.52
N SER A 126 5.38 4.35 -15.20
CA SER A 126 6.57 4.97 -14.62
C SER A 126 6.53 6.49 -14.81
N ILE A 127 6.97 7.23 -13.79
CA ILE A 127 7.13 8.69 -13.83
C ILE A 127 8.62 9.01 -13.77
N PRO A 128 9.27 9.40 -14.88
CA PRO A 128 10.71 9.68 -14.88
C PRO A 128 11.09 10.89 -14.03
N SER A 129 10.22 11.91 -13.97
CA SER A 129 10.44 13.12 -13.19
C SER A 129 9.12 13.56 -12.57
N PHE A 130 9.06 13.55 -11.24
CA PHE A 130 7.84 13.85 -10.51
C PHE A 130 7.39 15.31 -10.70
N GLU A 131 8.34 16.24 -10.76
CA GLU A 131 8.11 17.68 -10.97
C GLU A 131 7.41 17.99 -12.32
N LYS A 132 7.69 17.17 -13.34
CA LYS A 132 7.17 17.34 -14.70
C LYS A 132 5.94 16.48 -14.98
N ALA A 133 5.50 15.69 -14.00
CA ALA A 133 4.38 14.78 -14.19
C ALA A 133 3.06 15.55 -14.33
N THR A 134 2.22 15.13 -15.27
CA THR A 134 0.87 15.69 -15.39
C THR A 134 -0.08 15.01 -14.41
N GLU A 135 -1.21 15.66 -14.11
CA GLU A 135 -2.28 15.05 -13.32
C GLU A 135 -2.75 13.70 -13.91
N LYS A 136 -2.79 13.60 -15.25
CA LYS A 136 -3.16 12.38 -15.96
C LYS A 136 -2.18 11.24 -15.68
N ASP A 137 -0.88 11.53 -15.64
CA ASP A 137 0.15 10.53 -15.38
C ASP A 137 0.05 10.02 -13.95
N ILE A 138 -0.11 10.93 -12.98
CA ILE A 138 -0.29 10.58 -11.57
C ILE A 138 -1.58 9.76 -11.36
N LYS A 139 -2.70 10.17 -11.98
CA LYS A 139 -3.97 9.43 -11.93
C LYS A 139 -3.84 8.02 -12.50
N ARG A 140 -3.18 7.85 -13.65
CA ARG A 140 -2.93 6.54 -14.27
C ARG A 140 -2.07 5.64 -13.38
N ARG A 141 -0.97 6.18 -12.85
CA ARG A 141 -0.07 5.44 -11.94
C ARG A 141 -0.80 4.95 -10.70
N LYS A 142 -1.55 5.84 -10.04
CA LYS A 142 -2.38 5.52 -8.87
C LYS A 142 -3.41 4.44 -9.19
N TYR A 143 -4.19 4.62 -10.27
CA TYR A 143 -5.24 3.68 -10.64
C TYR A 143 -4.69 2.27 -10.90
N SER A 144 -3.57 2.18 -11.63
CA SER A 144 -2.93 0.89 -11.92
C SER A 144 -2.43 0.19 -10.66
N ALA A 145 -1.74 0.91 -9.77
CA ALA A 145 -1.26 0.35 -8.50
C ALA A 145 -2.41 -0.12 -7.62
N LYS A 146 -3.47 0.69 -7.47
CA LYS A 146 -4.68 0.29 -6.73
C LYS A 146 -5.30 -0.96 -7.32
N LYS A 147 -5.59 -0.98 -8.63
CA LYS A 147 -6.25 -2.12 -9.28
C LYS A 147 -5.45 -3.41 -9.11
N ARG A 148 -4.12 -3.34 -9.28
CA ARG A 148 -3.22 -4.48 -9.11
C ARG A 148 -3.17 -4.98 -7.68
N THR A 149 -3.09 -4.06 -6.72
CA THR A 149 -3.09 -4.40 -5.29
C THR A 149 -4.39 -5.08 -4.87
N ILE A 150 -5.54 -4.56 -5.31
CA ILE A 150 -6.85 -5.17 -5.02
C ILE A 150 -6.95 -6.58 -5.61
N ARG A 151 -6.41 -6.84 -6.81
CA ARG A 151 -6.35 -8.19 -7.38
C ARG A 151 -5.45 -9.13 -6.57
N LEU A 152 -4.31 -8.66 -6.06
CA LEU A 152 -3.47 -9.46 -5.17
C LEU A 152 -4.22 -9.81 -3.87
N ILE A 153 -4.85 -8.83 -3.22
CA ILE A 153 -5.63 -9.10 -1.99
C ILE A 153 -6.72 -10.13 -2.25
N GLU A 154 -7.44 -10.01 -3.37
CA GLU A 154 -8.45 -10.98 -3.78
C GLU A 154 -7.86 -12.39 -3.92
N SER A 155 -6.71 -12.54 -4.60
CA SER A 155 -6.03 -13.84 -4.69
C SER A 155 -5.64 -14.38 -3.32
N LEU A 156 -5.11 -13.55 -2.43
CA LEU A 156 -4.65 -13.97 -1.10
C LEU A 156 -5.80 -14.43 -0.19
N ILE A 157 -6.94 -13.72 -0.17
CA ILE A 157 -8.05 -14.05 0.74
C ILE A 157 -8.92 -15.21 0.25
N PHE A 158 -8.91 -15.49 -1.05
CA PHE A 158 -9.64 -16.60 -1.65
C PHE A 158 -8.74 -17.79 -2.01
N ASN A 159 -7.44 -17.72 -1.71
CA ASN A 159 -6.43 -18.74 -2.05
C ASN A 159 -6.38 -19.05 -3.57
N ASN A 160 -6.57 -18.03 -4.41
CA ASN A 160 -6.36 -18.17 -5.85
C ASN A 160 -4.87 -18.04 -6.20
N PRO A 161 -4.44 -18.46 -7.41
CA PRO A 161 -3.09 -18.19 -7.90
C PRO A 161 -2.72 -16.72 -7.81
N LEU A 162 -1.46 -16.45 -7.44
CA LEU A 162 -0.93 -15.10 -7.37
C LEU A 162 -0.89 -14.49 -8.78
N PRO A 163 -1.25 -13.19 -8.94
CA PRO A 163 -1.10 -12.53 -10.23
C PRO A 163 0.37 -12.48 -10.67
N THR A 164 0.63 -12.66 -11.97
CA THR A 164 1.99 -12.73 -12.55
C THR A 164 2.83 -11.46 -12.40
N PHE A 165 2.22 -10.35 -11.99
CA PHE A 165 2.91 -9.07 -11.79
C PHE A 165 3.39 -8.85 -10.35
N VAL A 166 3.17 -9.84 -9.46
CA VAL A 166 3.50 -9.75 -8.04
C VAL A 166 4.84 -10.43 -7.81
N GLU A 167 5.70 -9.75 -7.05
CA GLU A 167 6.97 -10.29 -6.58
C GLU A 167 6.82 -10.65 -5.09
N GLU A 168 7.14 -11.87 -4.69
CA GLU A 168 7.33 -12.21 -3.27
C GLU A 168 8.75 -11.77 -2.88
N ILE A 169 8.86 -10.99 -1.81
CA ILE A 169 10.12 -10.37 -1.39
C ILE A 169 10.37 -10.64 0.10
N ASP A 170 11.61 -10.44 0.55
CA ASP A 170 11.94 -10.54 1.96
C ASP A 170 11.34 -9.36 2.77
N GLY A 171 10.91 -9.67 4.00
CA GLY A 171 10.07 -8.80 4.83
C GLY A 171 10.76 -8.17 6.03
#